data_AF-A0A5R8Y9G7-F1
#
_entry.id   AF-A0A5R8Y9G7-F1
#
_cell.length_a   1.000
_cell.length_b   1.000
_cell.length_c   1.000
_cell.angle_alpha   90.00
_cell.angle_beta   90.00
_cell.angle_gamma   90.00
#
_symmetry.space_group_name_H-M   'P 1'
#
loop_
_entity.id
_entity.type
_entity.pdbx_description
1 polymer ?
#
loop_
_entity_poly.entity_id
_entity_poly.type
_entity_poly.pdbx_seq_one_letter_code
_entity_poly.pdbx_strand_id
1 'polypeptide(L)'
;MKSLKTIAAASTFAMMPFSAFAEDVTKTFPNAVAKVAPALQAYSAQALAGSVWQDEALSKRDRALVTFAALLTRHEAEALADHAALALDVGVKPAELSETITHLAFYTSWGNAMAAAKAVAPVFEARNIAAEDLPAAEVDLLALNEEAEAARQTFVSDTYGSVSAGVVRDTEQLLFLDLWLRPDLAPRDRSLITVAALIAAGQPEQMTFHLNRAMDNGLTKSEAGAVLSHLAFYAGWPKVFSAMPVAKKVFEARTD
;
A
#
# COMPACT_ATOMS: atom_id res chain seq x y z
N MET A 1 -59.00 9.25 9.77
CA MET A 1 -57.74 8.78 10.40
C MET A 1 -57.77 7.27 10.52
N LYS A 2 -57.21 6.54 9.54
CA LYS A 2 -56.95 5.10 9.64
C LYS A 2 -55.45 4.91 9.53
N SER A 3 -54.87 4.36 10.59
CA SER A 3 -53.44 4.11 10.78
C SER A 3 -52.90 3.21 9.66
N LEU A 4 -51.88 3.71 8.94
CA LEU A 4 -51.02 2.88 8.08
C LEU A 4 -50.13 2.04 9.00
N LYS A 5 -50.37 0.73 9.03
CA LYS A 5 -49.38 -0.22 9.55
C LYS A 5 -48.31 -0.42 8.48
N THR A 6 -47.14 0.16 8.73
CA THR A 6 -45.91 -0.10 7.96
C THR A 6 -45.57 -1.58 8.06
N ILE A 7 -45.61 -2.28 6.93
CA ILE A 7 -45.07 -3.62 6.80
C ILE A 7 -43.54 -3.45 6.76
N ALA A 8 -42.87 -3.78 7.86
CA ALA A 8 -41.42 -3.96 7.87
C ALA A 8 -41.11 -5.24 7.08
N ALA A 9 -40.72 -5.08 5.81
CA ALA A 9 -40.08 -6.16 5.07
C ALA A 9 -38.70 -6.38 5.69
N ALA A 10 -38.60 -7.35 6.60
CA ALA A 10 -37.33 -7.88 7.04
C ALA A 10 -36.65 -8.51 5.81
N SER A 11 -35.81 -7.73 5.14
CA SER A 11 -34.94 -8.23 4.09
C SER A 11 -33.94 -9.16 4.76
N THR A 12 -34.22 -10.45 4.69
CA THR A 12 -33.28 -11.51 5.03
C THR A 12 -32.20 -11.45 3.95
N PHE A 13 -31.18 -10.62 4.17
CA PHE A 13 -29.90 -10.83 3.52
C PHE A 13 -29.44 -12.21 3.97
N ALA A 14 -29.47 -13.17 3.05
CA ALA A 14 -28.84 -14.46 3.27
C ALA A 14 -27.39 -14.17 3.69
N MET A 15 -27.01 -14.54 4.91
CA MET A 15 -25.61 -14.50 5.32
C MET A 15 -24.88 -15.46 4.38
N MET A 16 -24.18 -14.92 3.39
CA MET A 16 -23.20 -15.70 2.65
C MET A 16 -22.22 -16.28 3.68
N PRO A 17 -21.81 -17.54 3.55
CA PRO A 17 -20.82 -18.12 4.45
C PRO A 17 -19.59 -17.23 4.43
N PHE A 18 -19.20 -16.75 5.61
CA PHE A 18 -17.99 -15.97 5.79
C PHE A 18 -16.80 -16.82 5.34
N SER A 19 -16.02 -16.35 4.36
CA SER A 19 -14.90 -17.14 3.87
C SER A 19 -13.82 -17.27 4.97
N ALA A 20 -13.11 -18.39 5.01
CA ALA A 20 -12.00 -18.57 5.96
C ALA A 20 -10.97 -17.43 5.86
N PHE A 21 -10.74 -16.93 4.64
CA PHE A 21 -9.89 -15.77 4.43
C PHE A 21 -10.47 -14.47 5.01
N ALA A 22 -11.79 -14.26 4.91
CA ALA A 22 -12.41 -13.11 5.57
C ALA A 22 -12.24 -13.20 7.09
N GLU A 23 -12.27 -14.41 7.66
CA GLU A 23 -11.94 -14.63 9.09
C GLU A 23 -10.51 -14.22 9.40
N ASP A 24 -9.54 -14.61 8.57
CA ASP A 24 -8.14 -14.21 8.74
C ASP A 24 -7.94 -12.70 8.69
N VAL A 25 -8.62 -12.00 7.77
CA VAL A 25 -8.64 -10.54 7.76
C VAL A 25 -9.23 -9.99 9.07
N THR A 26 -10.31 -10.59 9.59
CA THR A 26 -10.90 -10.09 10.84
C THR A 26 -10.03 -10.29 12.07
N LYS A 27 -9.07 -11.24 12.04
CA LYS A 27 -8.10 -11.43 13.13
C LYS A 27 -7.14 -10.26 13.27
N THR A 28 -6.99 -9.41 12.24
CA THR A 28 -6.21 -8.17 12.34
C THR A 28 -6.96 -7.02 13.04
N PHE A 29 -8.25 -7.21 13.38
CA PHE A 29 -9.02 -6.23 14.13
C PHE A 29 -8.98 -6.52 15.64
N PRO A 30 -8.83 -5.51 16.51
CA PRO A 30 -8.83 -5.72 17.95
C PRO A 30 -10.18 -6.27 18.45
N ASN A 31 -10.13 -7.31 19.30
CA ASN A 31 -11.31 -7.89 19.96
C ASN A 31 -12.13 -6.87 20.78
N ALA A 32 -11.54 -5.74 21.15
CA ALA A 32 -12.22 -4.66 21.87
C ALA A 32 -13.23 -3.89 20.99
N VAL A 33 -13.12 -3.93 19.66
CA VAL A 33 -13.96 -3.14 18.75
C VAL A 33 -15.44 -3.44 18.95
N ALA A 34 -15.83 -4.72 19.03
CA ALA A 34 -17.22 -5.12 19.24
C ALA A 34 -17.82 -4.60 20.56
N LYS A 35 -16.98 -4.36 21.59
CA LYS A 35 -17.40 -3.87 22.91
C LYS A 35 -17.66 -2.37 22.93
N VAL A 36 -17.03 -1.62 22.03
CA VAL A 36 -17.07 -0.15 22.00
C VAL A 36 -17.90 0.37 20.81
N ALA A 37 -17.71 -0.21 19.63
CA ALA A 37 -18.29 0.20 18.37
C ALA A 37 -18.80 -1.02 17.56
N PRO A 38 -19.93 -1.64 17.95
CA PRO A 38 -20.45 -2.83 17.28
C PRO A 38 -20.81 -2.60 15.81
N ALA A 39 -21.19 -1.37 15.43
CA ALA A 39 -21.40 -1.02 14.03
C ALA A 39 -20.08 -1.07 13.23
N LEU A 40 -18.97 -0.61 13.80
CA LEU A 40 -17.65 -0.70 13.17
C LEU A 40 -17.23 -2.16 13.00
N GLN A 41 -17.49 -3.02 14.00
CA GLN A 41 -17.27 -4.46 13.88
C GLN A 41 -18.04 -5.04 12.70
N ALA A 42 -19.33 -4.69 12.56
CA ALA A 42 -20.17 -5.16 11.46
C ALA A 42 -19.66 -4.68 10.10
N TYR A 43 -19.28 -3.40 9.96
CA TYR A 43 -18.68 -2.90 8.72
C TYR A 43 -17.33 -3.55 8.40
N SER A 44 -16.51 -3.81 9.42
CA SER A 44 -15.21 -4.47 9.24
C SER A 44 -15.39 -5.90 8.72
N ALA A 45 -16.37 -6.64 9.24
CA ALA A 45 -16.69 -7.97 8.75
C ALA A 45 -17.32 -7.93 7.34
N GLN A 46 -18.33 -7.09 7.11
CA GLN A 46 -19.13 -7.15 5.87
C GLN A 46 -18.49 -6.37 4.73
N ALA A 47 -18.21 -5.08 4.92
CA ALA A 47 -17.74 -4.20 3.86
C ALA A 47 -16.25 -4.39 3.59
N LEU A 48 -15.44 -4.52 4.64
CA LEU A 48 -13.99 -4.64 4.48
C LEU A 48 -13.57 -6.10 4.19
N ALA A 49 -13.74 -7.01 5.15
CA ALA A 49 -13.30 -8.40 5.00
C ALA A 49 -14.15 -9.19 3.98
N GLY A 50 -15.47 -9.01 4.01
CA GLY A 50 -16.42 -9.75 3.17
C GLY A 50 -16.62 -9.20 1.76
N SER A 51 -16.14 -7.99 1.46
CA SER A 51 -16.30 -7.38 0.13
C SER A 51 -14.98 -6.85 -0.41
N VAL A 52 -14.38 -5.80 0.18
CA VAL A 52 -13.16 -5.19 -0.36
C VAL A 52 -12.01 -6.17 -0.50
N TRP A 53 -11.78 -7.02 0.50
CA TRP A 53 -10.73 -8.05 0.45
C TRP A 53 -11.05 -9.25 -0.46
N GLN A 54 -12.32 -9.38 -0.90
CA GLN A 54 -12.75 -10.45 -1.81
C GLN A 54 -12.80 -10.00 -3.28
N ASP A 55 -12.68 -8.70 -3.54
CA ASP A 55 -12.68 -8.17 -4.91
C ASP A 55 -11.41 -8.63 -5.66
N GLU A 56 -11.62 -9.33 -6.77
CA GLU A 56 -10.60 -10.00 -7.57
C GLU A 56 -9.79 -9.03 -8.46
N ALA A 57 -10.19 -7.76 -8.59
CA ALA A 57 -9.47 -6.76 -9.36
C ALA A 57 -8.07 -6.45 -8.81
N LEU A 58 -7.81 -6.76 -7.53
CA LEU A 58 -6.49 -6.71 -6.91
C LEU A 58 -6.29 -7.96 -6.05
N SER A 59 -5.18 -8.66 -6.28
CA SER A 59 -4.88 -9.91 -5.56
C SER A 59 -4.79 -9.68 -4.05
N LYS A 60 -5.04 -10.74 -3.26
CA LYS A 60 -4.89 -10.69 -1.80
C LYS A 60 -3.46 -10.33 -1.38
N ARG A 61 -2.46 -10.84 -2.11
CA ARG A 61 -1.04 -10.52 -1.93
C ARG A 61 -0.80 -9.02 -2.10
N ASP A 62 -1.30 -8.43 -3.19
CA ASP A 62 -1.12 -7.01 -3.47
C ASP A 62 -1.89 -6.13 -2.46
N ARG A 63 -3.10 -6.54 -2.06
CA ARG A 63 -3.85 -5.88 -0.98
C ARG A 63 -3.07 -5.85 0.32
N ALA A 64 -2.40 -6.95 0.68
CA ALA A 64 -1.59 -7.02 1.89
C ALA A 64 -0.39 -6.08 1.83
N LEU A 65 0.33 -6.00 0.69
CA LEU A 65 1.40 -5.02 0.51
C LEU A 65 0.89 -3.58 0.58
N VAL A 66 -0.23 -3.27 -0.07
CA VAL A 66 -0.86 -1.93 -0.04
C VAL A 66 -1.29 -1.57 1.38
N THR A 67 -1.90 -2.50 2.12
CA THR A 67 -2.26 -2.29 3.53
C THR A 67 -1.04 -2.06 4.39
N PHE A 68 -0.01 -2.90 4.28
CA PHE A 68 1.22 -2.75 5.06
C PHE A 68 1.90 -1.40 4.79
N ALA A 69 2.01 -0.99 3.52
CA ALA A 69 2.54 0.32 3.14
C ALA A 69 1.72 1.48 3.72
N ALA A 70 0.39 1.40 3.69
CA ALA A 70 -0.48 2.43 4.24
C ALA A 70 -0.35 2.56 5.78
N LEU A 71 -0.33 1.45 6.50
CA LEU A 71 -0.17 1.42 7.96
C LEU A 71 1.20 1.97 8.38
N LEU A 72 2.26 1.57 7.68
CA LEU A 72 3.62 2.07 7.92
C LEU A 72 3.67 3.59 7.72
N THR A 73 3.13 4.07 6.59
CA THR A 73 3.08 5.50 6.26
C THR A 73 2.34 6.31 7.34
N ARG A 74 1.26 5.76 7.87
CA ARG A 74 0.38 6.41 8.85
C ARG A 74 0.81 6.23 10.30
N HIS A 75 1.96 5.59 10.53
CA HIS A 75 2.50 5.30 11.87
C HIS A 75 1.55 4.45 12.73
N GLU A 76 0.81 3.53 12.11
CA GLU A 76 -0.12 2.63 12.79
C GLU A 76 0.62 1.36 13.27
N ALA A 77 1.69 1.56 14.04
CA ALA A 77 2.66 0.52 14.37
C ALA A 77 2.06 -0.66 15.16
N GLU A 78 1.03 -0.41 15.96
CA GLU A 78 0.31 -1.45 16.71
C GLU A 78 -0.38 -2.47 15.81
N ALA A 79 -0.80 -2.06 14.60
CA ALA A 79 -1.47 -2.93 13.64
C ALA A 79 -0.49 -3.62 12.67
N LEU A 80 0.76 -3.18 12.60
CA LEU A 80 1.73 -3.66 11.60
C LEU A 80 2.09 -5.14 11.79
N ALA A 81 2.18 -5.63 13.03
CA ALA A 81 2.52 -7.02 13.31
C ALA A 81 1.46 -7.97 12.73
N ASP A 82 0.18 -7.73 13.02
CA ASP A 82 -0.92 -8.57 12.53
C ASP A 82 -1.04 -8.52 10.99
N HIS A 83 -0.82 -7.34 10.39
CA HIS A 83 -0.89 -7.21 8.93
C HIS A 83 0.36 -7.74 8.22
N ALA A 84 1.53 -7.75 8.86
CA ALA A 84 2.71 -8.45 8.36
C ALA A 84 2.51 -9.96 8.40
N ALA A 85 1.93 -10.50 9.47
CA ALA A 85 1.56 -11.90 9.55
C ALA A 85 0.57 -12.29 8.45
N LEU A 86 -0.51 -11.51 8.27
CA LEU A 86 -1.48 -11.71 7.18
C LEU A 86 -0.80 -11.65 5.81
N ALA A 87 0.11 -10.70 5.59
CA ALA A 87 0.84 -10.56 4.34
C ALA A 87 1.64 -11.82 4.00
N LEU A 88 2.38 -12.36 4.97
CA LEU A 88 3.11 -13.62 4.82
C LEU A 88 2.17 -14.79 4.52
N ASP A 89 1.00 -14.85 5.16
CA ASP A 89 0.01 -15.92 4.95
C ASP A 89 -0.60 -15.91 3.54
N VAL A 90 -0.70 -14.74 2.91
CA VAL A 90 -1.20 -14.58 1.53
C VAL A 90 -0.09 -14.55 0.47
N GLY A 91 1.13 -14.91 0.84
CA GLY A 91 2.24 -15.13 -0.10
C GLY A 91 3.11 -13.90 -0.40
N VAL A 92 3.01 -12.82 0.40
CA VAL A 92 4.08 -11.80 0.41
C VAL A 92 5.32 -12.43 1.01
N LYS A 93 6.48 -12.26 0.36
CA LYS A 93 7.74 -12.82 0.85
C LYS A 93 8.30 -11.98 2.01
N PRO A 94 9.06 -12.59 2.94
CA PRO A 94 9.77 -11.82 3.97
C PRO A 94 10.67 -10.73 3.37
N ALA A 95 11.34 -11.05 2.26
CA ALA A 95 12.18 -10.09 1.54
C ALA A 95 11.39 -8.88 1.00
N GLU A 96 10.17 -9.09 0.52
CA GLU A 96 9.31 -8.01 0.00
C GLU A 96 8.84 -7.09 1.14
N LEU A 97 8.52 -7.64 2.33
CA LEU A 97 8.20 -6.83 3.51
C LEU A 97 9.41 -6.02 3.99
N SER A 98 10.59 -6.66 4.06
CA SER A 98 11.83 -5.99 4.45
C SER A 98 12.17 -4.85 3.49
N GLU A 99 12.11 -5.11 2.19
CA GLU A 99 12.40 -4.13 1.16
C GLU A 99 11.33 -3.03 1.09
N THR A 100 10.07 -3.33 1.45
CA THR A 100 9.01 -2.31 1.63
C THR A 100 9.35 -1.36 2.78
N ILE A 101 9.85 -1.87 3.91
CA ILE A 101 10.27 -1.04 5.05
C ILE A 101 11.44 -0.13 4.63
N THR A 102 12.45 -0.68 3.96
CA THR A 102 13.60 0.08 3.46
C THR A 102 13.17 1.16 2.47
N HIS A 103 12.34 0.80 1.48
CA HIS A 103 11.86 1.75 0.47
C HIS A 103 11.05 2.89 1.08
N LEU A 104 10.15 2.58 2.02
CA LEU A 104 9.32 3.59 2.66
C LEU A 104 10.05 4.44 3.71
N ALA A 105 11.29 4.08 4.10
CA ALA A 105 12.15 4.96 4.89
C ALA A 105 12.44 6.27 4.14
N PHE A 106 12.61 6.21 2.82
CA PHE A 106 12.87 7.37 1.95
C PHE A 106 11.59 8.12 1.55
N TYR A 107 10.49 7.38 1.34
CA TYR A 107 9.23 7.97 0.83
C TYR A 107 8.28 8.47 1.92
N THR A 108 8.40 7.97 3.16
CA THR A 108 7.43 8.28 4.21
C THR A 108 8.11 8.89 5.44
N SER A 109 9.09 8.21 6.02
CA SER A 109 9.92 8.68 7.14
C SER A 109 10.84 7.56 7.64
N TRP A 110 12.09 7.92 7.97
CA TRP A 110 13.03 7.02 8.63
C TRP A 110 12.48 6.47 9.96
N GLY A 111 11.83 7.33 10.75
CA GLY A 111 11.25 6.93 12.04
C GLY A 111 10.10 5.93 11.89
N ASN A 112 9.29 6.06 10.82
CA ASN A 112 8.21 5.12 10.54
C ASN A 112 8.76 3.76 10.12
N ALA A 113 9.80 3.74 9.27
CA ALA A 113 10.46 2.50 8.88
C ALA A 113 11.10 1.78 10.08
N MET A 114 11.79 2.50 10.97
CA MET A 114 12.36 1.91 12.19
C MET A 114 11.27 1.35 13.12
N ALA A 115 10.15 2.06 13.28
CA ALA A 115 9.01 1.57 14.05
C ALA A 115 8.39 0.31 13.42
N ALA A 116 8.28 0.26 12.09
CA ALA A 116 7.80 -0.91 11.37
C ALA A 116 8.74 -2.11 11.53
N ALA A 117 10.06 -1.92 11.37
CA ALA A 117 11.05 -2.96 11.60
C ALA A 117 10.92 -3.55 13.02
N LYS A 118 10.77 -2.68 14.03
CA LYS A 118 10.55 -3.11 15.42
C LYS A 118 9.25 -3.89 15.60
N ALA A 119 8.17 -3.47 14.96
CA ALA A 119 6.86 -4.14 15.05
C ALA A 119 6.85 -5.51 14.34
N VAL A 120 7.59 -5.65 13.23
CA VAL A 120 7.63 -6.89 12.43
C VAL A 120 8.63 -7.91 12.97
N ALA A 121 9.69 -7.49 13.66
CA ALA A 121 10.69 -8.38 14.26
C ALA A 121 10.11 -9.61 15.01
N PRO A 122 9.16 -9.47 15.96
CA PRO A 122 8.59 -10.64 16.64
C PRO A 122 7.78 -11.57 15.72
N VAL A 123 7.24 -11.07 14.60
CA VAL A 123 6.55 -11.89 13.59
C VAL A 123 7.55 -12.75 12.82
N PHE A 124 8.70 -12.18 12.47
CA PHE A 124 9.78 -12.91 11.81
C PHE A 124 10.39 -13.97 12.73
N GLU A 125 10.66 -13.61 13.98
CA GLU A 125 11.14 -14.54 15.01
C GLU A 125 10.17 -15.72 15.20
N ALA A 126 8.87 -15.46 15.34
CA ALA A 126 7.86 -16.50 15.50
C ALA A 126 7.74 -17.44 14.28
N ARG A 127 8.18 -16.99 13.10
CA ARG A 127 8.16 -17.75 11.84
C ARG A 127 9.53 -18.31 11.45
N ASN A 128 10.55 -18.19 12.30
CA ASN A 128 11.93 -18.59 12.04
C ASN A 128 12.52 -17.95 10.77
N ILE A 129 12.16 -16.70 10.49
CA ILE A 129 12.75 -15.91 9.42
C ILE A 129 13.98 -15.20 10.01
N ALA A 130 15.16 -15.55 9.51
CA ALA A 130 16.42 -15.02 9.97
C ALA A 130 16.94 -13.90 9.06
N ALA A 131 18.00 -13.19 9.46
CA ALA A 131 18.52 -12.05 8.71
C ALA A 131 19.07 -12.45 7.33
N GLU A 132 19.58 -13.68 7.21
CA GLU A 132 20.03 -14.30 5.97
C GLU A 132 18.90 -14.61 4.97
N ASP A 133 17.64 -14.64 5.42
CA ASP A 133 16.46 -14.79 4.54
C ASP A 133 15.98 -13.45 3.96
N LEU A 134 16.62 -12.34 4.34
CA LEU A 134 16.25 -10.98 3.98
C LEU A 134 17.22 -10.37 2.95
N PRO A 135 16.83 -9.28 2.27
CA PRO A 135 17.68 -8.59 1.30
C PRO A 135 19.02 -8.21 1.93
N ALA A 136 20.11 -8.53 1.24
CA ALA A 136 21.43 -8.08 1.65
C ALA A 136 21.53 -6.54 1.55
N ALA A 137 22.49 -5.98 2.31
CA ALA A 137 22.82 -4.56 2.21
C ALA A 137 23.33 -4.21 0.80
N GLU A 138 24.19 -5.07 0.26
CA GLU A 138 24.72 -4.98 -1.11
C GLU A 138 24.06 -6.05 -1.98
N VAL A 139 23.52 -5.64 -3.12
CA VAL A 139 22.77 -6.50 -4.06
C VAL A 139 23.13 -6.15 -5.49
N ASP A 140 22.99 -7.11 -6.40
CA ASP A 140 23.08 -6.86 -7.83
C ASP A 140 21.85 -6.06 -8.28
N LEU A 141 22.08 -4.82 -8.68
CA LEU A 141 21.01 -3.90 -9.10
C LEU A 141 20.41 -4.32 -10.45
N LEU A 142 19.11 -4.07 -10.59
CA LEU A 142 18.37 -4.21 -11.83
C LEU A 142 18.90 -3.23 -12.89
N ALA A 143 18.68 -3.57 -14.17
CA ALA A 143 19.10 -2.74 -15.28
C ALA A 143 18.45 -1.35 -15.23
N LEU A 144 19.29 -0.32 -15.38
CA LEU A 144 18.86 1.07 -15.47
C LEU A 144 18.42 1.41 -16.90
N ASN A 145 17.31 2.13 -17.05
CA ASN A 145 17.01 2.83 -18.29
C ASN A 145 17.79 4.16 -18.28
N GLU A 146 18.99 4.14 -18.86
CA GLU A 146 19.91 5.28 -18.85
C GLU A 146 19.31 6.54 -19.50
N GLU A 147 18.56 6.39 -20.60
CA GLU A 147 17.94 7.51 -21.31
C GLU A 147 16.86 8.18 -20.44
N ALA A 148 15.97 7.38 -19.86
CA ALA A 148 14.91 7.90 -18.99
C ALA A 148 15.47 8.56 -17.73
N GLU A 149 16.54 7.99 -17.16
CA GLU A 149 17.17 8.56 -15.98
C GLU A 149 17.93 9.85 -16.29
N ALA A 150 18.66 9.91 -17.40
CA ALA A 150 19.31 11.15 -17.85
C ALA A 150 18.28 12.28 -18.04
N ALA A 151 17.16 11.98 -18.70
CA ALA A 151 16.08 12.95 -18.89
C ALA A 151 15.47 13.42 -17.56
N ARG A 152 15.20 12.49 -16.63
CA ARG A 152 14.69 12.80 -15.29
C ARG A 152 15.67 13.68 -14.52
N GLN A 153 16.95 13.35 -14.54
CA GLN A 153 17.97 14.08 -13.81
C GLN A 153 18.20 15.48 -14.37
N THR A 154 18.27 15.65 -15.69
CA THR A 154 18.34 16.97 -16.33
C THR A 154 17.15 17.82 -15.90
N PHE A 155 15.92 17.30 -15.99
CA PHE A 155 14.73 18.04 -15.57
C PHE A 155 14.79 18.49 -14.10
N VAL A 156 15.14 17.59 -13.18
CA VAL A 156 15.21 17.90 -11.74
C VAL A 156 16.34 18.89 -11.44
N SER A 157 17.52 18.72 -12.05
CA SER A 157 18.66 19.61 -11.88
C SER A 157 18.37 21.01 -12.41
N ASP A 158 17.80 21.13 -13.62
CA ASP A 158 17.48 22.43 -14.22
C ASP A 158 16.41 23.18 -13.43
N THR A 159 15.44 22.45 -12.86
CA THR A 159 14.32 23.05 -12.12
C THR A 159 14.70 23.40 -10.68
N TYR A 160 15.49 22.56 -10.00
CA TYR A 160 15.68 22.63 -8.55
C TYR A 160 17.15 22.65 -8.09
N GLY A 161 18.12 22.58 -9.01
CA GLY A 161 19.55 22.55 -8.67
C GLY A 161 20.01 23.79 -7.89
N SER A 162 19.49 24.97 -8.23
CA SER A 162 19.77 26.20 -7.49
C SER A 162 19.00 26.32 -6.17
N VAL A 163 17.96 25.52 -5.97
CA VAL A 163 17.16 25.49 -4.73
C VAL A 163 17.85 24.61 -3.68
N SER A 164 18.23 23.40 -4.06
CA SER A 164 18.96 22.47 -3.18
C SER A 164 19.74 21.42 -3.97
N ALA A 165 21.02 21.71 -4.22
CA ALA A 165 21.91 20.78 -4.91
C ALA A 165 22.06 19.43 -4.18
N GLY A 166 22.03 19.43 -2.84
CA GLY A 166 22.09 18.20 -2.04
C GLY A 166 20.90 17.28 -2.30
N VAL A 167 19.69 17.83 -2.32
CA VAL A 167 18.47 17.04 -2.59
C VAL A 167 18.48 16.50 -4.02
N VAL A 168 18.89 17.30 -5.00
CA VAL A 168 19.00 16.85 -6.40
C VAL A 168 20.00 15.70 -6.53
N ARG A 169 21.19 15.85 -5.94
CA ARG A 169 22.24 14.80 -5.95
C ARG A 169 21.76 13.51 -5.28
N ASP A 170 21.19 13.61 -4.09
CA ASP A 170 20.81 12.41 -3.32
C ASP A 170 19.58 11.72 -3.93
N THR A 171 18.70 12.48 -4.60
CA THR A 171 17.60 11.92 -5.41
C THR A 171 18.14 11.01 -6.51
N GLU A 172 19.18 11.46 -7.23
CA GLU A 172 19.83 10.64 -8.25
C GLU A 172 20.56 9.44 -7.61
N GLN A 173 21.51 9.71 -6.71
CA GLN A 173 22.45 8.70 -6.22
C GLN A 173 21.81 7.64 -5.33
N LEU A 174 20.95 8.05 -4.39
CA LEU A 174 20.37 7.13 -3.41
C LEU A 174 19.04 6.55 -3.88
N LEU A 175 18.26 7.29 -4.69
CA LEU A 175 16.95 6.80 -5.10
C LEU A 175 16.99 6.13 -6.47
N PHE A 176 17.29 6.88 -7.53
CA PHE A 176 17.10 6.36 -8.90
C PHE A 176 18.25 5.49 -9.41
N LEU A 177 19.46 5.68 -8.90
CA LEU A 177 20.63 4.85 -9.21
C LEU A 177 20.88 3.70 -8.21
N ASP A 178 20.10 3.62 -7.13
CA ASP A 178 20.22 2.57 -6.11
C ASP A 178 18.85 2.02 -5.71
N LEU A 179 18.12 2.69 -4.80
CA LEU A 179 16.89 2.17 -4.19
C LEU A 179 15.86 1.64 -5.21
N TRP A 180 15.63 2.35 -6.31
CA TRP A 180 14.68 1.96 -7.37
C TRP A 180 15.14 0.77 -8.21
N LEU A 181 16.41 0.40 -8.15
CA LEU A 181 17.02 -0.71 -8.87
C LEU A 181 17.27 -1.93 -7.98
N ARG A 182 17.04 -1.86 -6.67
CA ARG A 182 17.16 -3.04 -5.79
C ARG A 182 16.18 -4.15 -6.22
N PRO A 183 16.60 -5.42 -6.32
CA PRO A 183 15.82 -6.48 -6.97
C PRO A 183 14.76 -7.14 -6.07
N ASP A 184 14.83 -6.93 -4.75
CA ASP A 184 14.00 -7.63 -3.77
C ASP A 184 12.52 -7.21 -3.76
N LEU A 185 12.21 -6.10 -4.44
CA LEU A 185 10.87 -5.78 -4.93
C LEU A 185 10.92 -5.65 -6.44
N ALA A 186 10.04 -6.37 -7.13
CA ALA A 186 9.84 -6.15 -8.56
C ALA A 186 9.47 -4.67 -8.82
N PRO A 187 9.90 -4.07 -9.95
CA PRO A 187 9.60 -2.66 -10.25
C PRO A 187 8.11 -2.30 -10.13
N ARG A 188 7.22 -3.22 -10.53
CA ARG A 188 5.75 -3.09 -10.37
C ARG A 188 5.37 -2.90 -8.91
N ASP A 189 5.86 -3.77 -8.04
CA ASP A 189 5.48 -3.81 -6.63
C ASP A 189 6.10 -2.65 -5.85
N ARG A 190 7.35 -2.27 -6.16
CA ARG A 190 7.98 -1.06 -5.63
C ARG A 190 7.16 0.18 -5.98
N SER A 191 6.67 0.27 -7.22
CA SER A 191 5.77 1.37 -7.61
C SER A 191 4.40 1.28 -6.93
N LEU A 192 3.83 0.08 -6.78
CA LEU A 192 2.56 -0.16 -6.08
C LEU A 192 2.60 0.37 -4.64
N ILE A 193 3.61 -0.02 -3.85
CA ILE A 193 3.76 0.45 -2.46
C ILE A 193 4.03 1.96 -2.40
N THR A 194 4.73 2.53 -3.39
CA THR A 194 5.01 3.97 -3.44
C THR A 194 3.72 4.75 -3.66
N VAL A 195 2.92 4.35 -4.64
CA VAL A 195 1.61 4.99 -4.91
C VAL A 195 0.68 4.84 -3.70
N ALA A 196 0.65 3.66 -3.08
CA ALA A 196 -0.15 3.43 -1.88
C ALA A 196 0.27 4.34 -0.72
N ALA A 197 1.58 4.47 -0.47
CA ALA A 197 2.13 5.36 0.54
C ALA A 197 1.81 6.83 0.27
N LEU A 198 1.95 7.31 -0.97
CA LEU A 198 1.62 8.70 -1.32
C LEU A 198 0.13 9.01 -1.09
N ILE A 199 -0.76 8.11 -1.46
CA ILE A 199 -2.19 8.24 -1.17
C ILE A 199 -2.42 8.22 0.35
N ALA A 200 -1.80 7.29 1.08
CA ALA A 200 -1.93 7.18 2.53
C ALA A 200 -1.36 8.39 3.29
N ALA A 201 -0.34 9.05 2.75
CA ALA A 201 0.22 10.30 3.26
C ALA A 201 -0.63 11.53 2.90
N GLY A 202 -1.48 11.43 1.87
CA GLY A 202 -2.24 12.56 1.33
C GLY A 202 -1.38 13.49 0.48
N GLN A 203 -0.48 12.94 -0.34
CA GLN A 203 0.48 13.65 -1.18
C GLN A 203 0.17 13.46 -2.69
N PRO A 204 -0.98 13.95 -3.18
CA PRO A 204 -1.38 13.77 -4.58
C PRO A 204 -0.39 14.43 -5.58
N GLU A 205 0.39 15.41 -5.15
CA GLU A 205 1.34 16.15 -5.99
C GLU A 205 2.42 15.25 -6.61
N GLN A 206 2.83 14.21 -5.89
CA GLN A 206 3.84 13.25 -6.36
C GLN A 206 3.21 12.08 -7.15
N MET A 207 1.89 11.92 -7.08
CA MET A 207 1.22 10.74 -7.59
C MET A 207 1.23 10.67 -9.12
N THR A 208 1.28 11.79 -9.84
CA THR A 208 1.31 11.79 -11.32
C THR A 208 2.52 11.02 -11.85
N PHE A 209 3.71 11.28 -11.30
CA PHE A 209 4.95 10.60 -11.71
C PHE A 209 4.91 9.12 -11.32
N HIS A 210 4.62 8.83 -10.05
CA HIS A 210 4.69 7.46 -9.53
C HIS A 210 3.59 6.54 -10.06
N LEU A 211 2.38 7.05 -10.33
CA LEU A 211 1.33 6.24 -10.95
C LEU A 211 1.66 5.93 -12.41
N ASN A 212 2.22 6.88 -13.17
CA ASN A 212 2.69 6.57 -14.53
C ASN A 212 3.78 5.50 -14.50
N ARG A 213 4.79 5.65 -13.64
CA ARG A 213 5.84 4.65 -13.46
C ARG A 213 5.29 3.29 -13.04
N ALA A 214 4.29 3.25 -12.15
CA ALA A 214 3.64 2.00 -11.75
C ALA A 214 3.00 1.28 -12.93
N MET A 215 2.29 2.03 -13.77
CA MET A 215 1.61 1.48 -14.93
C MET A 215 2.59 1.11 -16.05
N ASP A 216 3.71 1.83 -16.21
CA ASP A 216 4.80 1.45 -17.12
C ASP A 216 5.46 0.13 -16.68
N ASN A 217 5.50 -0.09 -15.36
CA ASN A 217 5.96 -1.34 -14.76
C ASN A 217 4.90 -2.46 -14.74
N GLY A 218 3.72 -2.24 -15.35
CA GLY A 218 2.69 -3.27 -15.52
C GLY A 218 1.52 -3.24 -14.54
N LEU A 219 1.38 -2.21 -13.70
CA LEU A 219 0.14 -2.00 -12.93
C LEU A 219 -0.99 -1.58 -13.88
N THR A 220 -2.09 -2.31 -13.89
CA THR A 220 -3.24 -2.02 -14.76
C THR A 220 -4.12 -0.90 -14.19
N LYS A 221 -4.92 -0.26 -15.06
CA LYS A 221 -5.96 0.72 -14.62
C LYS A 221 -6.93 0.09 -13.61
N SER A 222 -7.29 -1.19 -13.80
CA SER A 222 -8.18 -1.93 -12.91
C SER A 222 -7.57 -2.10 -11.52
N GLU A 223 -6.32 -2.57 -11.45
CA GLU A 223 -5.60 -2.74 -10.18
C GLU A 223 -5.41 -1.38 -9.47
N ALA A 224 -5.02 -0.33 -10.19
CA ALA A 224 -4.89 1.01 -9.62
C ALA A 224 -6.22 1.56 -9.07
N GLY A 225 -7.34 1.28 -9.74
CA GLY A 225 -8.68 1.58 -9.25
C GLY A 225 -9.01 0.82 -7.95
N ALA A 226 -8.67 -0.47 -7.90
CA ALA A 226 -8.85 -1.29 -6.71
C ALA A 226 -7.96 -0.85 -5.53
N VAL A 227 -6.74 -0.33 -5.79
CA VAL A 227 -5.88 0.30 -4.77
C VAL A 227 -6.57 1.51 -4.14
N LEU A 228 -7.16 2.41 -4.95
CA LEU A 228 -7.89 3.58 -4.46
C LEU A 228 -9.07 3.16 -3.56
N SER A 229 -9.87 2.19 -4.02
CA SER A 229 -10.99 1.65 -3.24
C SER A 229 -10.53 1.01 -1.92
N HIS A 230 -9.43 0.24 -1.95
CA HIS A 230 -8.87 -0.41 -0.75
C HIS A 230 -8.36 0.62 0.27
N LEU A 231 -7.66 1.64 -0.20
CA LEU A 231 -7.13 2.71 0.65
C LEU A 231 -8.21 3.64 1.19
N ALA A 232 -9.45 3.62 0.67
CA ALA A 232 -10.53 4.37 1.31
C ALA A 232 -10.75 3.88 2.75
N PHE A 233 -10.62 2.57 2.97
CA PHE A 233 -10.77 1.93 4.29
C PHE A 233 -9.52 2.10 5.16
N TYR A 234 -8.32 1.95 4.59
CA TYR A 234 -7.06 1.96 5.35
C TYR A 234 -6.42 3.35 5.52
N ALA A 235 -6.71 4.29 4.62
CA ALA A 235 -6.17 5.66 4.67
C ALA A 235 -7.25 6.73 4.92
N GLY A 236 -8.51 6.41 4.68
CA GLY A 236 -9.66 7.30 4.85
C GLY A 236 -10.10 7.96 3.54
N TRP A 237 -11.42 8.11 3.38
CA TRP A 237 -12.07 8.68 2.20
C TRP A 237 -11.47 10.01 1.72
N PRO A 238 -11.20 11.03 2.57
CA PRO A 238 -10.70 12.32 2.09
C PRO A 238 -9.37 12.25 1.33
N LYS A 239 -8.45 11.36 1.76
CA LYS A 239 -7.16 11.17 1.09
C LYS A 239 -7.34 10.55 -0.30
N VAL A 240 -8.22 9.56 -0.41
CA VAL A 240 -8.56 8.94 -1.70
C VAL A 240 -9.26 9.94 -2.63
N PHE A 241 -10.21 10.74 -2.12
CA PHE A 241 -10.87 11.77 -2.93
C PHE A 241 -9.90 12.87 -3.41
N SER A 242 -8.81 13.11 -2.69
CA SER A 242 -7.72 13.99 -3.14
C SER A 242 -6.85 13.35 -4.23
N ALA A 243 -6.69 12.02 -4.21
CA ALA A 243 -5.97 11.25 -5.22
C ALA A 243 -6.77 11.03 -6.53
N MET A 244 -8.09 10.87 -6.43
CA MET A 244 -8.97 10.55 -7.56
C MET A 244 -8.80 11.46 -8.80
N PRO A 245 -8.70 12.80 -8.68
CA PRO A 245 -8.47 13.67 -9.84
C PRO A 245 -7.15 13.38 -10.56
N VAL A 246 -6.09 13.05 -9.82
CA VAL A 246 -4.79 12.71 -10.39
C VAL A 246 -4.85 11.37 -11.10
N ALA A 247 -5.46 10.35 -10.48
CA ALA A 247 -5.66 9.05 -11.12
C ALA A 247 -6.45 9.17 -12.41
N LYS A 248 -7.57 9.91 -12.38
CA LYS A 248 -8.39 10.19 -13.56
C LYS A 248 -7.55 10.79 -14.70
N LYS A 249 -6.78 11.84 -14.41
CA LYS A 249 -5.93 12.51 -15.41
C LYS A 249 -4.91 11.55 -16.01
N VAL A 250 -4.26 10.71 -15.19
CA VAL A 250 -3.30 9.70 -15.68
C VAL A 250 -3.99 8.66 -16.56
N PHE A 251 -5.17 8.16 -16.15
CA PHE A 251 -5.89 7.16 -16.93
C PHE A 251 -6.40 7.70 -18.27
N GLU A 252 -6.88 8.95 -18.31
CA GLU A 252 -7.33 9.61 -19.53
C GLU A 252 -6.19 9.95 -20.49
N ALA A 253 -5.00 10.25 -19.96
CA ALA A 253 -3.81 10.53 -20.78
C ALA A 253 -3.21 9.26 -21.41
N ARG A 254 -3.53 8.07 -20.89
CA ARG A 254 -3.07 6.79 -21.42
C ARG A 254 -4.14 6.20 -22.33
N THR A 255 -3.92 6.26 -23.64
CA THR A 255 -4.65 5.44 -24.61
C THR A 255 -4.31 3.97 -24.35
N ASP A 256 -5.34 3.14 -24.12
CA ASP A 256 -5.19 1.69 -24.00
C ASP A 256 -4.61 1.06 -25.27
#